data_AF-A0A1F3IWA7-F1
#
_entry.id   AF-A0A1F3IWA7-F1
#
_cell.length_a   1.000
_cell.length_b   1.000
_cell.length_c   1.000
_cell.angle_alpha   90.00
_cell.angle_beta   90.00
_cell.angle_gamma   90.00
#
_symmetry.space_group_name_H-M   'P 1'
#
loop_
_entity.id
_entity.type
_entity.pdbx_description
1 polymer ?
#
loop_
_entity_poly.entity_id
_entity_poly.type
_entity_poly.pdbx_seq_one_letter_code
_entity_poly.pdbx_strand_id
1 'polypeptide(L)'
;MWAQTENTKLLVYDFHMTIRCQTCAKIEQVTIETLNTYYKNQLDSGIIVFKTFDCELEENAELVKKYSAYGSTLVLTRLFPEGKEVIVDITDLGFSKIGKPELFVEKLREKIDEMMLLQ
;
A
#
# COMPACT_ATOMS: atom_id res chain seq x y z
N MET A 1 2.99 -7.86 17.58
CA MET A 1 2.20 -8.82 16.77
C MET A 1 1.39 -8.03 15.77
N TRP A 2 1.83 -7.95 14.51
CA TRP A 2 0.98 -7.42 13.45
C TRP A 2 -0.05 -8.49 13.13
N ALA A 3 -1.33 -8.20 13.39
CA ALA A 3 -2.43 -9.13 13.13
C ALA A 3 -2.59 -9.32 11.61
N GLN A 4 -1.81 -10.24 11.05
CA GLN A 4 -2.04 -10.83 9.73
C GLN A 4 -2.84 -12.09 9.96
N THR A 5 -3.96 -12.23 9.25
CA THR A 5 -4.74 -13.47 9.28
C THR A 5 -4.07 -14.49 8.36
N GLU A 6 -4.31 -15.80 8.55
CA GLU A 6 -3.80 -16.84 7.64
C GLU A 6 -4.20 -16.60 6.16
N ASN A 7 -5.24 -15.80 5.91
CA ASN A 7 -5.74 -15.49 4.58
C ASN A 7 -5.14 -14.22 3.95
N THR A 8 -4.34 -13.45 4.68
CA THR A 8 -3.81 -12.18 4.16
C THR A 8 -2.77 -12.43 3.08
N LYS A 9 -3.05 -11.94 1.87
CA LYS A 9 -2.23 -12.14 0.69
C LYS A 9 -1.46 -10.89 0.30
N LEU A 10 -2.04 -9.72 0.46
CA LEU A 10 -1.43 -8.45 0.04
C LEU A 10 -1.60 -7.39 1.11
N LEU A 11 -0.51 -6.72 1.44
CA LEU A 11 -0.51 -5.53 2.28
C LEU A 11 -0.31 -4.32 1.38
N VAL A 12 -1.15 -3.30 1.54
CA VAL A 12 -1.02 -2.00 0.87
C VAL A 12 -0.75 -0.97 1.96
N TYR A 13 0.50 -0.54 2.07
CA TYR A 13 0.92 0.37 3.13
C TYR A 13 1.26 1.74 2.55
N ASP A 14 0.67 2.78 3.15
CA ASP A 14 0.95 4.18 2.85
C ASP A 14 1.66 4.82 4.04
N PHE A 15 2.96 5.09 3.89
CA PHE A 15 3.75 5.82 4.87
C PHE A 15 3.69 7.30 4.53
N HIS A 16 3.46 8.13 5.55
CA HIS A 16 3.44 9.57 5.41
C HIS A 16 4.22 10.24 6.53
N MET A 17 4.71 11.45 6.28
CA MET A 17 5.22 12.33 7.34
C MET A 17 4.04 12.99 8.07
N THR A 18 4.26 13.51 9.27
CA THR A 18 3.29 14.30 10.06
C THR A 18 2.77 15.49 9.25
N ILE A 19 3.68 16.18 8.56
CA ILE A 19 3.34 17.29 7.66
C ILE A 19 3.12 16.74 6.26
N ARG A 20 1.85 16.69 5.86
CA ARG A 20 1.43 16.08 4.60
C ARG A 20 1.37 17.08 3.46
N CYS A 21 1.97 16.72 2.33
CA CYS A 21 1.80 17.47 1.09
C CYS A 21 0.41 17.21 0.48
N GLN A 22 -0.16 18.19 -0.24
CA GLN A 22 -1.48 18.01 -0.86
C GLN A 22 -1.50 16.83 -1.85
N THR A 23 -0.40 16.61 -2.57
CA THR A 23 -0.24 15.46 -3.49
C THR A 23 -0.28 14.13 -2.73
N CYS A 24 0.35 14.07 -1.57
CA CYS A 24 0.44 12.88 -0.71
C CYS A 24 -0.96 12.47 -0.24
N ALA A 25 -1.74 13.45 0.26
CA ALA A 25 -3.14 13.23 0.64
C ALA A 25 -4.01 12.77 -0.54
N LYS A 26 -3.77 13.31 -1.74
CA LYS A 26 -4.51 12.90 -2.94
C LYS A 26 -4.17 11.48 -3.39
N ILE A 27 -2.90 11.06 -3.31
CA ILE A 27 -2.49 9.69 -3.60
C ILE A 27 -3.15 8.70 -2.63
N GLU A 28 -3.14 9.00 -1.33
CA GLU A 28 -3.83 8.18 -0.32
C GLU A 28 -5.32 8.07 -0.63
N GLN A 29 -6.00 9.20 -0.85
CA GLN A 29 -7.44 9.21 -1.13
C GLN A 29 -7.78 8.34 -2.34
N VAL A 30 -7.07 8.53 -3.46
CA VAL A 30 -7.34 7.74 -4.69
C VAL A 30 -7.00 6.26 -4.48
N THR A 31 -5.98 5.95 -3.68
CA THR A 31 -5.68 4.56 -3.27
C THR A 31 -6.84 3.94 -2.51
N ILE A 32 -7.35 4.63 -1.48
CA ILE A 32 -8.48 4.17 -0.66
C ILE A 32 -9.73 3.98 -1.52
N GLU A 33 -10.04 4.94 -2.40
CA GLU A 33 -11.19 4.85 -3.31
C GLU A 33 -11.06 3.66 -4.27
N THR A 34 -9.86 3.44 -4.82
CA THR A 34 -9.58 2.31 -5.71
C THR A 34 -9.79 0.98 -4.99
N LEU A 35 -9.24 0.83 -3.79
CA LEU A 35 -9.38 -0.38 -2.99
C LEU A 35 -10.84 -0.66 -2.62
N ASN A 36 -11.58 0.36 -2.18
CA ASN A 36 -13.00 0.23 -1.85
C ASN A 36 -13.90 -0.05 -3.05
N THR A 37 -13.53 0.43 -4.24
CA THR A 37 -14.35 0.28 -5.45
C THR A 37 -14.15 -1.09 -6.09
N TYR A 38 -12.90 -1.55 -6.21
CA TYR A 38 -12.56 -2.73 -7.01
C TYR A 38 -12.19 -3.96 -6.17
N TYR A 39 -11.80 -3.77 -4.91
CA TYR A 39 -11.27 -4.83 -4.04
C TYR A 39 -12.03 -4.94 -2.71
N LYS A 40 -13.25 -4.42 -2.64
CA LYS A 40 -14.06 -4.42 -1.42
C LYS A 40 -14.18 -5.80 -0.77
N ASN A 41 -14.49 -6.83 -1.57
CA ASN A 41 -14.64 -8.19 -1.07
C ASN A 41 -13.33 -8.73 -0.46
N GLN A 42 -12.19 -8.39 -1.08
CA GLN A 42 -10.87 -8.81 -0.63
C GLN A 42 -10.45 -8.06 0.64
N LEU A 43 -10.81 -6.78 0.77
CA LEU A 43 -10.66 -6.01 2.01
C LEU A 43 -11.51 -6.62 3.13
N ASP A 44 -12.81 -6.82 2.87
CA ASP A 44 -13.76 -7.34 3.84
C ASP A 44 -13.40 -8.77 4.30
N SER A 45 -12.76 -9.57 3.41
CA SER A 45 -12.29 -10.93 3.71
C SER A 45 -10.87 -11.00 4.29
N GLY A 46 -10.21 -9.85 4.50
CA GLY A 46 -8.84 -9.77 5.02
C GLY A 46 -7.74 -10.28 4.09
N ILE A 47 -8.06 -10.51 2.81
CA ILE A 47 -7.12 -10.93 1.76
C ILE A 47 -6.18 -9.76 1.42
N ILE A 48 -6.74 -8.56 1.29
CA ILE A 48 -6.00 -7.31 1.14
C ILE A 48 -6.14 -6.53 2.44
N VAL A 49 -5.03 -6.03 2.97
CA VAL A 49 -5.02 -5.15 4.14
C VAL A 49 -4.40 -3.83 3.76
N PHE A 50 -5.16 -2.75 3.91
CA PHE A 50 -4.67 -1.39 3.74
C PHE A 50 -4.41 -0.75 5.11
N LYS A 51 -3.26 -0.09 5.27
CA LYS A 51 -2.91 0.69 6.47
C LYS A 51 -2.07 1.91 6.12
N THR A 52 -2.26 2.96 6.89
CA THR A 52 -1.43 4.16 6.87
C THR A 52 -0.55 4.21 8.10
N PHE A 53 0.67 4.73 7.95
CA PHE A 53 1.63 4.87 9.04
C PHE A 53 2.32 6.22 8.98
N ASP A 54 2.39 6.89 10.13
CA ASP A 54 3.24 8.06 10.28
C ASP A 54 4.69 7.61 10.48
N CYS A 55 5.58 7.95 9.55
CA CYS A 55 6.97 7.51 9.57
C CYS A 55 7.85 8.25 10.59
N GLU A 56 7.33 9.33 11.21
CA GLU A 56 8.04 10.09 12.24
C GLU A 56 7.73 9.58 13.66
N LEU A 57 6.73 8.70 13.82
CA LEU A 57 6.41 8.09 15.11
C LEU A 57 7.35 6.93 15.45
N GLU A 58 7.91 6.95 16.66
CA GLU A 58 8.85 5.93 17.15
C GLU A 58 8.24 4.52 17.15
N GLU A 59 6.94 4.39 17.41
CA GLU A 59 6.22 3.11 17.35
C GLU A 59 6.24 2.44 15.96
N ASN A 60 6.45 3.24 14.90
CA ASN A 60 6.54 2.78 13.52
C ASN A 60 7.98 2.59 13.05
N ALA A 61 9.00 2.91 13.86
CA ALA A 61 10.40 2.92 13.44
C ALA A 61 10.89 1.58 12.85
N GLU A 62 10.45 0.46 13.43
CA GLU A 62 10.79 -0.88 12.91
C GLU A 62 10.17 -1.13 11.53
N LEU A 63 8.93 -0.70 11.30
CA LEU A 63 8.25 -0.80 10.01
C LEU A 63 8.88 0.13 8.97
N VAL A 64 9.14 1.39 9.35
CA VAL A 64 9.81 2.37 8.50
C VAL A 64 11.17 1.84 8.04
N LYS A 65 11.95 1.25 8.94
CA LYS A 65 13.22 0.62 8.60
C LYS A 65 13.06 -0.58 7.67
N LYS A 66 12.08 -1.45 7.93
CA LYS A 66 11.79 -2.62 7.08
C LYS A 66 11.46 -2.20 5.64
N TYR A 67 10.65 -1.16 5.48
CA TYR A 67 10.19 -0.67 4.19
C TYR A 67 11.07 0.43 3.59
N SER A 68 12.12 0.86 4.29
CA SER A 68 12.93 2.04 3.95
C SER A 68 12.09 3.31 3.71
N ALA A 69 10.96 3.43 4.41
CA ALA A 69 9.93 4.43 4.17
C ALA A 69 10.13 5.70 5.02
N TYR A 70 11.28 6.38 4.84
CA TYR A 70 11.65 7.59 5.61
C TYR A 70 10.92 8.87 5.16
N GLY A 71 9.83 8.73 4.40
CA GLY A 71 9.09 9.83 3.81
C GLY A 71 7.73 9.36 3.32
N SER A 72 7.16 10.06 2.34
CA SER A 72 5.94 9.60 1.67
C SER A 72 6.25 8.38 0.81
N THR A 73 5.72 7.22 1.17
CA THR A 73 6.00 5.95 0.49
C THR A 73 4.75 5.10 0.37
N LEU A 74 4.39 4.69 -0.84
CA LEU A 74 3.30 3.76 -1.10
C LEU A 74 3.87 2.42 -1.54
N VAL A 75 3.56 1.35 -0.80
CA VAL A 75 4.17 0.03 -0.98
C VAL A 75 3.12 -1.06 -1.03
N LEU A 76 3.33 -2.02 -1.94
CA LEU A 76 2.61 -3.28 -2.03
C LEU A 76 3.50 -4.41 -1.51
N THR A 77 3.02 -5.18 -0.52
CA THR A 77 3.73 -6.36 -0.01
C THR A 77 2.92 -7.62 -0.24
N ARG A 78 3.39 -8.51 -1.12
CA ARG A 78 2.81 -9.83 -1.32
C ARG A 78 3.35 -10.79 -0.27
N LEU A 79 2.46 -11.48 0.43
CA LEU A 79 2.78 -12.48 1.46
C LEU A 79 2.58 -13.91 0.93
N PHE A 80 3.59 -14.75 1.04
CA PHE A 80 3.53 -16.15 0.62
C PHE A 80 3.39 -17.08 1.84
N PRO A 81 2.72 -18.25 1.70
CA PRO A 81 2.56 -19.21 2.79
C PRO A 81 3.89 -19.67 3.43
N GLU A 82 4.97 -19.60 2.67
CA GLU A 82 6.33 -20.00 3.08
C GLU A 82 7.02 -18.98 4.00
N GLY A 83 6.33 -17.89 4.39
CA GLY A 83 6.92 -16.77 5.14
C GLY A 83 7.79 -15.85 4.28
N LYS A 84 7.82 -16.06 2.96
CA LYS A 84 8.44 -15.14 2.01
C LYS A 84 7.52 -13.95 1.78
N GLU A 85 8.12 -12.80 1.53
CA GLU A 85 7.41 -11.61 1.11
C GLU A 85 8.11 -10.93 -0.07
N VAL A 86 7.31 -10.36 -0.96
CA VAL A 86 7.81 -9.52 -2.04
C VAL A 86 7.29 -8.11 -1.80
N ILE A 87 8.21 -7.18 -1.60
CA ILE A 87 7.91 -5.78 -1.37
C ILE A 87 8.16 -5.01 -2.67
N VAL A 88 7.16 -4.27 -3.12
CA VAL A 88 7.24 -3.40 -4.29
C VAL A 88 6.87 -1.98 -3.88
N ASP A 89 7.84 -1.08 -3.99
CA ASP A 89 7.61 0.35 -3.85
C ASP A 89 6.96 0.88 -5.14
N ILE A 90 5.79 1.51 -5.00
CA ILE A 90 5.02 2.13 -6.09
C ILE A 90 4.86 3.63 -5.89
N THR A 91 5.70 4.25 -5.06
CA THR A 91 5.69 5.68 -4.77
C THR A 91 5.82 6.51 -6.05
N ASP A 92 6.81 6.21 -6.89
CA ASP A 92 7.01 6.89 -8.17
C ASP A 92 5.79 6.75 -9.11
N LEU A 93 5.10 5.61 -9.06
CA LEU A 93 3.87 5.40 -9.82
C LEU A 93 2.77 6.35 -9.31
N GLY A 94 2.59 6.46 -8.00
CA GLY A 94 1.67 7.42 -7.39
C GLY A 94 1.96 8.84 -7.81
N PHE A 95 3.19 9.32 -7.58
CA PHE A 95 3.57 10.71 -7.88
C PHE A 95 3.55 11.04 -9.38
N SER A 96 3.97 10.11 -10.25
CA SER A 96 4.00 10.36 -11.69
C SER A 96 2.63 10.32 -12.35
N LYS A 97 1.65 9.62 -11.77
CA LYS A 97 0.32 9.42 -12.36
C LYS A 97 -0.79 10.21 -11.71
N ILE A 98 -0.65 10.68 -10.46
CA ILE A 98 -1.74 11.36 -9.74
C ILE A 98 -2.24 12.67 -10.40
N GLY A 99 -1.45 13.26 -11.29
CA GLY A 99 -1.91 14.37 -12.15
C GLY A 99 -3.10 13.99 -13.06
N LYS A 100 -3.29 12.69 -13.31
CA LYS A 100 -4.44 12.08 -14.01
C LYS A 100 -4.95 10.90 -13.18
N PRO A 101 -5.83 11.14 -12.19
CA PRO A 101 -6.28 10.13 -11.23
C PRO A 101 -6.76 8.83 -11.90
N GLU A 102 -7.43 8.92 -13.05
CA GLU A 102 -7.88 7.77 -13.83
C GLU A 102 -6.73 6.84 -14.27
N LEU A 103 -5.59 7.40 -14.65
CA LEU A 103 -4.39 6.62 -15.00
C LEU A 103 -3.72 6.04 -13.76
N PHE A 104 -3.76 6.78 -12.64
CA PHE A 104 -3.26 6.24 -11.38
C PHE A 104 -4.09 5.04 -10.94
N VAL A 105 -5.43 5.15 -10.97
CA VAL A 105 -6.35 4.05 -10.66
C VAL A 105 -6.08 2.83 -11.54
N GLU A 106 -5.95 3.01 -12.87
CA GLU A 106 -5.64 1.92 -13.80
C GLU A 106 -4.33 1.21 -13.43
N LYS A 107 -3.25 1.99 -13.27
CA LYS A 107 -1.91 1.44 -13.01
C LYS A 107 -1.77 0.84 -11.62
N LEU A 108 -2.46 1.39 -10.63
CA LEU A 108 -2.54 0.82 -9.28
C LEU A 108 -3.22 -0.54 -9.31
N ARG A 109 -4.35 -0.67 -10.03
CA ARG A 109 -5.06 -1.94 -10.19
C ARG A 109 -4.20 -2.98 -10.90
N GLU A 110 -3.56 -2.62 -12.02
CA GLU A 110 -2.65 -3.51 -12.72
C GLU A 110 -1.57 -4.07 -11.77
N LYS A 111 -0.96 -3.21 -10.94
CA LYS A 111 0.06 -3.65 -9.98
C LYS A 111 -0.49 -4.50 -8.85
N ILE A 112 -1.67 -4.20 -8.32
CA ILE A 112 -2.33 -5.04 -7.31
C ILE A 112 -2.63 -6.42 -7.90
N ASP A 113 -3.22 -6.48 -9.10
CA ASP A 113 -3.58 -7.73 -9.76
C ASP A 113 -2.34 -8.56 -10.09
N GLU A 114 -1.27 -7.93 -10.59
CA GLU A 114 0.04 -8.58 -10.82
C GLU A 114 0.58 -9.20 -9.54
N MET A 115 0.60 -8.43 -8.43
CA MET A 115 1.06 -8.93 -7.14
C MET A 115 0.24 -10.12 -6.65
N MET A 116 -1.09 -10.06 -6.83
CA MET A 116 -2.01 -11.13 -6.45
C MET A 116 -1.82 -12.42 -7.27
N LEU A 117 -1.26 -12.32 -8.48
CA LEU A 117 -1.00 -13.45 -9.38
C LEU A 117 0.40 -14.04 -9.23
N LEU A 118 1.30 -13.43 -8.45
CA LEU A 118 2.62 -14.00 -8.18
C LEU A 118 2.49 -15.36 -7.47
N GLN A 119 3.15 -16.38 -8.05
CA GLN A 119 3.21 -17.76 -7.58
C GLN A 119 4.57 -18.07 -6.94
#